data_AF-A0A3D3LUZ5-F1
#
_entry.id   AF-A0A3D3LUZ5-F1
#
_cell.length_a   1.000
_cell.length_b   1.000
_cell.length_c   1.000
_cell.angle_alpha   90.00
_cell.angle_beta   90.00
_cell.angle_gamma   90.00
#
_symmetry.space_group_name_H-M   'P 1'
#
loop_
_entity.id
_entity.type
_entity.pdbx_description
1 polymer ?
#
loop_
_entity_poly.entity_id
_entity_poly.type
_entity_poly.pdbx_seq_one_letter_code
_entity_poly.pdbx_strand_id
1 'polypeptide(L)'
;MKYLFVITLAIVLISGCGKDNATNNENQSQQDTIELEKDEMFGFTLVTEILETEDENLESYLTTQIYPLASNAKKVTMERLSGTVYYLNIINEKDTSQIWIKKFYNPQNEEVFFEKYDKPVN
;
A
#
# COMPACT_ATOMS: atom_id res chain seq x y z
N MET A 1 -12.59 6.39 -33.33
CA MET A 1 -13.82 5.59 -33.11
C MET A 1 -13.90 5.31 -31.61
N LYS A 2 -14.97 5.80 -30.95
CA LYS A 2 -15.20 5.65 -29.50
C LYS A 2 -15.86 4.29 -29.26
N TYR A 3 -15.20 3.38 -28.56
CA TYR A 3 -15.82 2.12 -28.13
C TYR A 3 -16.35 2.29 -26.72
N LEU A 4 -17.68 2.43 -26.64
CA LEU A 4 -18.47 2.42 -25.41
C LEU A 4 -18.89 0.96 -25.19
N PHE A 5 -18.26 0.26 -24.25
CA PHE A 5 -18.72 -1.07 -23.84
C PHE A 5 -19.64 -0.93 -22.63
N VAL A 6 -20.94 -0.99 -22.90
CA VAL A 6 -21.99 -1.18 -21.90
C VAL A 6 -22.12 -2.68 -21.68
N ILE A 7 -21.75 -3.18 -20.51
CA ILE A 7 -22.04 -4.56 -20.11
C ILE A 7 -23.28 -4.53 -19.21
N THR A 8 -24.44 -4.78 -19.82
CA THR A 8 -25.68 -5.15 -19.12
C THR A 8 -25.56 -6.59 -18.65
N LEU A 9 -25.47 -6.83 -17.34
CA LEU A 9 -25.56 -8.18 -16.78
C LEU A 9 -27.03 -8.47 -16.41
N ALA A 10 -27.61 -9.44 -17.11
CA ALA A 10 -28.98 -9.88 -16.94
C ALA A 10 -29.15 -10.68 -15.64
N ILE A 11 -30.10 -10.28 -14.81
CA ILE A 11 -30.51 -11.01 -13.60
C ILE A 11 -31.47 -12.13 -14.03
N VAL A 12 -31.06 -13.38 -13.88
CA VAL A 12 -31.95 -14.54 -14.03
C VAL A 12 -32.74 -14.70 -12.74
N LEU A 13 -34.01 -14.29 -12.75
CA LEU A 13 -34.98 -14.60 -11.70
C LEU A 13 -35.38 -16.07 -11.82
N ILE A 14 -34.91 -16.92 -10.91
CA ILE A 14 -35.44 -18.26 -10.72
C ILE A 14 -36.67 -18.16 -9.81
N SER A 15 -37.85 -18.13 -10.43
CA SER A 15 -39.15 -18.27 -9.77
C SER A 15 -39.41 -19.74 -9.43
N GLY A 16 -39.01 -20.18 -8.23
CA GLY A 16 -39.37 -21.47 -7.65
C GLY A 16 -40.35 -21.28 -6.50
N CYS A 17 -41.61 -21.63 -6.73
CA CYS A 17 -42.74 -21.50 -5.81
C CYS A 17 -42.77 -22.65 -4.79
N GLY A 18 -42.88 -22.35 -3.48
CA GLY A 18 -43.57 -23.22 -2.51
C GLY A 18 -42.87 -23.55 -1.18
N LYS A 19 -43.33 -22.86 -0.12
CA LYS A 19 -43.36 -23.22 1.33
C LYS A 19 -42.15 -22.87 2.22
N ASP A 20 -42.24 -21.65 2.75
CA ASP A 20 -42.05 -21.26 4.16
C ASP A 20 -41.05 -22.05 5.00
N ASN A 21 -39.82 -21.52 5.05
CA ASN A 21 -39.12 -21.27 6.31
C ASN A 21 -38.27 -20.01 6.11
N ALA A 22 -38.53 -19.00 6.94
CA ALA A 22 -37.84 -17.73 6.93
C ALA A 22 -36.33 -17.95 7.04
N THR A 23 -35.65 -17.89 5.90
CA THR A 23 -34.19 -17.80 5.81
C THR A 23 -33.91 -16.31 5.65
N ASN A 24 -33.59 -15.65 6.76
CA ASN A 24 -32.94 -14.35 6.71
C ASN A 24 -31.59 -14.57 6.01
N ASN A 25 -31.57 -14.43 4.69
CA ASN A 25 -30.36 -14.12 3.96
C ASN A 25 -29.98 -12.70 4.35
N GLU A 26 -29.25 -12.60 5.47
CA GLU A 26 -28.34 -11.49 5.64
C GLU A 26 -27.43 -11.50 4.43
N ASN A 27 -27.56 -10.46 3.61
CA ASN A 27 -26.51 -10.01 2.70
C ASN A 27 -25.28 -9.77 3.56
N GLN A 28 -24.48 -10.81 3.79
CA GLN A 28 -23.06 -10.63 4.01
C GLN A 28 -22.55 -10.11 2.67
N SER A 29 -22.50 -8.79 2.57
CA SER A 29 -21.38 -8.13 1.90
C SER A 29 -20.12 -8.83 2.42
N GLN A 30 -19.63 -9.80 1.66
CA GLN A 30 -18.24 -10.26 1.74
C GLN A 30 -17.42 -9.03 1.37
N GLN A 31 -17.22 -8.18 2.37
CA GLN A 31 -16.14 -7.25 2.40
C GLN A 31 -14.93 -8.16 2.56
N ASP A 32 -14.32 -8.51 1.42
CA ASP A 32 -13.05 -9.23 1.39
C ASP A 32 -12.13 -8.49 2.35
N THR A 33 -11.96 -9.06 3.53
CA THR A 33 -11.05 -8.52 4.52
C THR A 33 -9.69 -8.85 3.95
N ILE A 34 -9.04 -7.86 3.37
CA ILE A 34 -7.67 -8.00 2.86
C ILE A 34 -6.80 -8.23 4.10
N GLU A 35 -6.53 -9.50 4.39
CA GLU A 35 -5.57 -9.90 5.41
C GLU A 35 -4.18 -9.65 4.83
N LEU A 36 -3.57 -8.55 5.25
CA LEU A 36 -2.17 -8.22 4.93
C LEU A 36 -1.26 -8.80 6.00
N GLU A 37 -0.10 -9.33 5.59
CA GLU A 37 0.99 -9.64 6.52
C GLU A 37 1.48 -8.35 7.20
N LYS A 38 2.20 -8.49 8.33
CA LYS A 38 2.57 -7.32 9.17
C LYS A 38 3.49 -6.34 8.44
N ASP A 39 4.33 -6.84 7.57
CA ASP A 39 5.25 -6.10 6.72
C ASP A 39 4.52 -5.42 5.55
N GLU A 40 3.55 -6.11 4.93
CA GLU A 40 2.64 -5.52 3.94
C GLU A 40 1.80 -4.40 4.54
N MET A 41 1.25 -4.60 5.74
CA MET A 41 0.50 -3.57 6.46
C MET A 41 1.37 -2.37 6.82
N PHE A 42 2.65 -2.59 7.15
CA PHE A 42 3.60 -1.52 7.43
C PHE A 42 3.89 -0.69 6.18
N GLY A 43 4.22 -1.36 5.06
CA GLY A 43 4.43 -0.71 3.76
C GLY A 43 3.21 0.08 3.34
N PHE A 44 2.05 -0.56 3.31
CA PHE A 44 0.76 0.03 2.96
C PHE A 44 0.43 1.26 3.83
N THR A 45 0.52 1.14 5.16
CA THR A 45 0.20 2.27 6.05
C THR A 45 1.16 3.44 5.83
N LEU A 46 2.45 3.19 5.61
CA LEU A 46 3.41 4.27 5.33
C LEU A 46 3.18 4.93 3.98
N VAL A 47 2.86 4.15 2.96
CA VAL A 47 2.70 4.60 1.58
C VAL A 47 1.37 5.32 1.38
N THR A 48 0.27 4.71 1.83
CA THR A 48 -1.08 5.22 1.60
C THR A 48 -1.50 6.25 2.64
N GLU A 49 -1.35 5.95 3.94
CA GLU A 49 -1.87 6.82 5.01
C GLU A 49 -0.94 8.00 5.33
N ILE A 50 0.38 7.80 5.20
CA ILE A 50 1.36 8.82 5.57
C ILE A 50 1.84 9.64 4.37
N LEU A 51 2.01 9.00 3.19
CA LEU A 51 2.54 9.66 2.00
C LEU A 51 1.50 9.94 0.90
N GLU A 52 0.28 9.42 1.03
CA GLU A 52 -0.79 9.53 0.01
C GLU A 52 -0.29 9.12 -1.39
N THR A 53 0.52 8.05 -1.47
CA THR A 53 1.08 7.55 -2.74
C THR A 53 0.69 6.10 -2.96
N GLU A 54 0.57 5.69 -4.22
CA GLU A 54 0.27 4.30 -4.64
C GLU A 54 1.48 3.75 -5.43
N ASP A 55 2.71 3.97 -4.93
CA ASP A 55 3.94 3.57 -5.64
C ASP A 55 4.40 2.19 -5.16
N GLU A 56 4.05 1.15 -5.92
CA GLU A 56 4.37 -0.26 -5.61
C GLU A 56 5.88 -0.50 -5.38
N ASN A 57 6.76 0.22 -6.09
CA ASN A 57 8.20 0.08 -5.92
C ASN A 57 8.68 0.67 -4.60
N LEU A 58 8.03 1.75 -4.14
CA LEU A 58 8.31 2.33 -2.83
C LEU A 58 7.83 1.38 -1.75
N GLU A 59 6.61 0.86 -1.87
CA GLU A 59 6.05 -0.12 -0.94
C GLU A 59 6.98 -1.32 -0.77
N SER A 60 7.37 -1.94 -1.89
CA SER A 60 8.31 -3.07 -1.89
C SER A 60 9.64 -2.72 -1.19
N TYR A 61 10.19 -1.53 -1.45
CA TYR A 61 11.42 -1.09 -0.78
C TYR A 61 11.23 -0.90 0.74
N LEU A 62 10.09 -0.35 1.17
CA LEU A 62 9.81 -0.16 2.61
C LEU A 62 9.63 -1.50 3.32
N THR A 63 8.91 -2.43 2.71
CA THR A 63 8.70 -3.78 3.22
C THR A 63 10.01 -4.56 3.29
N THR A 64 10.84 -4.51 2.26
CA THR A 64 12.05 -5.35 2.20
C THR A 64 13.26 -4.73 2.91
N GLN A 65 13.47 -3.42 2.83
CA GLN A 65 14.68 -2.76 3.31
C GLN A 65 14.49 -1.96 4.60
N ILE A 66 13.31 -1.38 4.82
CA ILE A 66 13.06 -0.52 5.98
C ILE A 66 12.41 -1.28 7.14
N TYR A 67 11.44 -2.15 6.87
CA TYR A 67 10.74 -2.92 7.89
C TYR A 67 11.70 -3.70 8.80
N PRO A 68 12.76 -4.39 8.33
CA PRO A 68 13.69 -5.08 9.23
C PRO A 68 14.37 -4.14 10.24
N LEU A 69 14.53 -2.86 9.89
CA LEU A 69 15.14 -1.82 10.74
C LEU A 69 14.11 -1.16 11.67
N ALA A 70 12.85 -1.15 11.27
CA ALA A 70 11.78 -0.40 11.92
C ALA A 70 10.73 -1.26 12.63
N SER A 71 10.79 -2.59 12.49
CA SER A 71 9.79 -3.53 13.01
C SER A 71 9.62 -3.46 14.52
N ASN A 72 10.65 -3.07 15.25
CA ASN A 72 10.64 -2.87 16.71
C ASN A 72 10.57 -1.38 17.11
N ALA A 73 10.38 -0.48 16.15
CA ALA A 73 10.34 0.95 16.42
C ALA A 73 9.04 1.32 17.12
N LYS A 74 9.14 2.28 18.04
CA LYS A 74 7.97 2.85 18.71
C LYS A 74 7.11 3.64 17.72
N LYS A 75 7.76 4.33 16.78
CA LYS A 75 7.09 5.13 15.76
C LYS A 75 8.00 5.26 14.53
N VAL A 76 7.39 5.20 13.36
CA VAL A 76 8.03 5.61 12.10
C VAL A 76 7.26 6.82 11.57
N THR A 77 7.99 7.83 11.11
CA THR A 77 7.42 8.95 10.35
C THR A 77 8.15 9.07 9.04
N MET A 78 7.44 9.45 7.99
CA MET A 78 7.98 9.61 6.66
C MET A 78 7.51 10.94 6.09
N GLU A 79 8.43 11.67 5.48
CA GLU A 79 8.14 12.95 4.83
C GLU A 79 8.66 12.90 3.39
N ARG A 80 7.80 13.29 2.45
CA ARG A 80 8.20 13.49 1.05
C ARG A 80 8.78 14.88 0.90
N LEU A 81 10.09 14.97 0.74
CA LEU A 81 10.78 16.26 0.56
C LEU A 81 10.72 16.76 -0.89
N SER A 82 10.62 15.85 -1.86
CA SER A 82 10.44 16.19 -3.27
C SER A 82 9.79 15.06 -4.05
N GLY A 83 9.60 15.26 -5.37
CA GLY A 83 9.09 14.24 -6.28
C GLY A 83 9.82 12.89 -6.20
N THR A 84 11.10 12.90 -5.81
CA THR A 84 11.99 11.74 -5.81
C THR A 84 12.70 11.50 -4.49
N VAL A 85 12.46 12.32 -3.45
CA VAL A 85 13.19 12.23 -2.18
C VAL A 85 12.23 12.10 -1.02
N TYR A 86 12.52 11.15 -0.14
CA TYR A 86 11.79 10.87 1.08
C TYR A 86 12.75 10.85 2.28
N TYR A 87 12.23 11.20 3.43
CA TYR A 87 12.96 11.26 4.69
C TYR A 87 12.20 10.50 5.77
N LEU A 88 12.85 9.51 6.39
CA LEU A 88 12.26 8.71 7.47
C LEU A 88 12.94 9.03 8.79
N ASN A 89 12.12 9.17 9.82
CA ASN A 89 12.57 9.03 11.20
C ASN A 89 12.03 7.71 11.77
N ILE A 90 12.93 6.87 12.24
CA ILE A 90 12.63 5.67 13.02
C ILE A 90 12.93 6.02 14.48
N ILE A 91 11.89 6.11 15.29
CA ILE A 91 11.97 6.54 16.69
C ILE A 91 11.84 5.30 17.57
N ASN A 92 12.88 4.99 18.34
CA ASN A 92 12.80 3.98 19.41
C ASN A 92 12.77 4.67 20.78
N GLU A 93 12.79 3.90 21.86
CA GLU A 93 12.69 4.44 23.21
C GLU A 93 13.87 5.34 23.61
N LYS A 94 15.06 5.10 23.05
CA LYS A 94 16.32 5.72 23.48
C LYS A 94 17.07 6.46 22.37
N ASP A 95 16.71 6.23 21.12
CA ASP A 95 17.40 6.77 19.96
C ASP A 95 16.43 7.08 18.81
N THR A 96 16.95 7.82 17.83
CA THR A 96 16.25 8.13 16.58
C THR A 96 17.21 7.92 15.43
N SER A 97 16.82 7.08 14.48
CA SER A 97 17.56 6.86 13.24
C SER A 97 16.89 7.64 12.11
N GLN A 98 17.71 8.28 11.29
CA GLN A 98 17.26 9.10 10.16
C GLN A 98 17.71 8.44 8.87
N ILE A 99 16.79 8.21 7.94
CA ILE A 99 17.08 7.56 6.65
C ILE A 99 16.56 8.45 5.53
N TRP A 100 17.44 8.75 4.59
CA TRP A 100 17.11 9.45 3.36
C TRP A 100 16.95 8.43 2.25
N ILE A 101 15.81 8.45 1.56
CA ILE A 101 15.50 7.54 0.45
C ILE A 101 15.33 8.36 -0.82
N LYS A 102 15.91 7.89 -1.92
CA LYS A 102 15.77 8.53 -3.24
C LYS A 102 15.28 7.54 -4.29
N LYS A 103 14.38 8.03 -5.14
CA LYS A 103 13.85 7.35 -6.33
C LYS A 103 14.81 7.51 -7.50
N PHE A 104 15.13 6.41 -8.15
CA PHE A 104 15.99 6.35 -9.33
C PHE A 104 15.25 5.66 -10.49
N TYR A 105 15.72 5.93 -11.70
CA TYR A 105 15.28 5.26 -12.93
C TYR A 105 16.51 4.74 -13.67
N ASN A 106 16.55 3.44 -13.93
CA ASN A 106 17.57 2.82 -14.76
C ASN A 106 17.02 2.63 -16.19
N PRO A 107 17.55 3.37 -17.19
CA PRO A 107 17.05 3.30 -18.55
C PRO A 107 17.47 2.03 -19.30
N GLN A 108 18.45 1.26 -18.78
CA GLN A 108 18.91 0.04 -19.46
C GLN A 108 17.94 -1.13 -19.30
N ASN A 109 17.23 -1.17 -18.17
CA ASN A 109 16.27 -2.21 -17.82
C ASN A 109 14.86 -1.64 -17.59
N GLU A 110 14.64 -0.36 -17.88
CA GLU A 110 13.38 0.38 -17.70
C GLU A 110 12.81 0.28 -16.27
N GLU A 111 13.68 0.19 -15.27
CA GLU A 111 13.31 -0.07 -13.88
C GLU A 111 13.31 1.19 -13.02
N VAL A 112 12.29 1.31 -12.17
CA VAL A 112 12.23 2.31 -11.09
C VAL A 112 12.58 1.62 -9.80
N PHE A 113 13.54 2.17 -9.06
CA PHE A 113 13.96 1.61 -7.77
C PHE A 113 14.27 2.70 -6.76
N PHE A 114 14.37 2.30 -5.50
CA PHE A 114 14.65 3.19 -4.38
C PHE A 114 15.91 2.73 -3.65
N GLU A 115 16.70 3.67 -3.16
CA GLU A 115 17.88 3.39 -2.34
C GLU A 115 18.04 4.39 -1.21
N LYS A 116 18.76 3.98 -0.16
CA LYS A 116 19.31 4.91 0.82
C LYS A 116 20.32 5.81 0.11
N TYR A 117 20.27 7.10 0.36
CA TYR A 117 21.25 8.03 -0.17
C TYR A 117 21.77 8.95 0.93
N ASP A 118 23.02 9.39 0.80
CA ASP A 118 23.58 10.31 1.77
C ASP A 118 22.84 11.64 1.75
N LYS A 119 22.62 12.21 2.94
CA LYS A 119 21.95 13.49 3.11
C LYS A 119 22.48 14.50 2.08
N PRO A 120 21.60 15.18 1.31
CA PRO A 120 22.06 16.16 0.35
C PRO A 120 22.81 17.26 1.10
N VAL A 121 24.10 17.42 0.76
CA VAL A 121 24.94 18.48 1.31
C VAL A 121 24.55 19.76 0.56
N ASN A 122 23.90 20.67 1.26
CA ASN A 122 23.74 22.07 0.82
C ASN A 122 24.99 22.87 1.17
#